data_AF-A0A1N7GCU9-F1
#
_entry.id   AF-A0A1N7GCU9-F1
#
_cell.length_a   1.000
_cell.length_b   1.000
_cell.length_c   1.000
_cell.angle_alpha   90.00
_cell.angle_beta   90.00
_cell.angle_gamma   90.00
#
_symmetry.space_group_name_H-M   'P 1'
#
loop_
_entity.id
_entity.type
_entity.pdbx_description
1 polymer ?
#
loop_
_entity_poly.entity_id
_entity_poly.type
_entity_poly.pdbx_seq_one_letter_code
_entity_poly.pdbx_strand_id
1 'polypeptide(L)'
;MNNEDAQSPNVNWDVSENHLADFERLYQNIQSNGYQPQSELEGDENVLDNIYLLIGREGELTVERGYHRVAIAKTIGLNVVPVYVRARHEKWQTLRDEAWDAGSKDELSHDVCQHIDHPDIAAALRRSK
;
A
#
# COMPACT_ATOMS: atom_id res chain seq x y z
N MET A 1 41.83 33.62 5.27
CA MET A 1 41.29 32.48 6.04
C MET A 1 40.40 33.06 7.11
N ASN A 2 39.09 32.91 6.96
CA ASN A 2 38.06 32.95 8.00
C ASN A 2 36.82 32.34 7.33
N ASN A 3 36.51 31.10 7.71
CA ASN A 3 35.37 30.34 7.24
C ASN A 3 34.53 30.07 8.49
N GLU A 4 33.67 31.02 8.85
CA GLU A 4 32.62 30.83 9.85
C GLU A 4 31.33 31.43 9.26
N ASP A 5 30.21 30.83 9.65
CA ASP A 5 28.83 31.18 9.27
C ASP A 5 28.26 30.51 8.01
N ALA A 6 28.36 29.17 7.96
CA ALA A 6 27.27 28.40 7.37
C ALA A 6 26.09 28.41 8.33
N GLN A 7 25.16 29.35 8.15
CA GLN A 7 23.86 29.33 8.83
C GLN A 7 23.18 27.98 8.54
N SER A 8 23.00 27.18 9.60
CA SER A 8 22.22 25.96 9.53
C SER A 8 20.79 26.32 9.07
N PRO A 9 20.18 25.56 8.14
CA PRO A 9 18.83 25.85 7.69
C PRO A 9 17.88 25.79 8.89
N ASN A 10 16.95 26.73 8.93
CA ASN A 10 15.99 26.93 10.00
C ASN A 10 15.04 25.71 10.06
N VAL A 11 15.46 24.65 10.77
CA VAL A 11 14.65 23.45 10.98
C VAL A 11 13.55 23.82 11.97
N ASN A 12 12.31 23.87 11.48
CA ASN A 12 11.15 24.05 12.33
C ASN A 12 10.84 22.74 13.07
N TRP A 13 11.35 22.62 14.30
CA TRP A 13 11.20 21.42 15.13
C TRP A 13 9.75 21.15 15.57
N ASP A 14 8.87 22.15 15.64
CA ASP A 14 7.45 21.94 16.00
C ASP A 14 6.70 21.05 14.99
N VAL A 15 7.09 21.11 13.72
CA VAL A 15 6.53 20.24 12.67
C VAL A 15 6.95 18.78 12.90
N SER A 16 8.14 18.56 13.48
CA SER A 16 8.66 17.22 13.75
C SER A 16 8.02 16.54 14.97
N GLU A 17 7.66 17.30 16.01
CA GLU A 17 7.02 16.74 17.21
C GLU A 17 5.59 16.28 16.94
N ASN A 18 4.81 17.09 16.20
CA ASN A 18 3.46 16.71 15.80
C ASN A 18 3.48 15.47 14.88
N HIS A 19 4.42 15.40 13.94
CA HIS A 19 4.57 14.25 13.04
C HIS A 19 4.94 12.96 13.79
N LEU A 20 5.75 13.06 14.86
CA LEU A 20 6.09 11.91 15.71
C LEU A 20 4.87 11.43 16.51
N ALA A 21 4.12 12.36 17.11
CA ALA A 21 2.92 12.04 17.86
C ALA A 21 1.84 11.38 16.98
N ASP A 22 1.72 11.84 15.73
CA ASP A 22 0.85 11.26 14.71
C ASP A 22 1.26 9.85 14.32
N PHE A 23 2.55 9.61 14.13
CA PHE A 23 3.08 8.28 13.83
C PHE A 23 2.86 7.31 15.00
N GLU A 24 3.12 7.76 16.23
CA GLU A 24 2.90 6.96 17.44
C GLU A 24 1.42 6.60 17.60
N ARG A 25 0.52 7.58 17.40
CA ARG A 25 -0.93 7.34 17.44
C ARG A 25 -1.35 6.31 16.40
N LEU A 26 -0.83 6.40 15.18
CA LEU A 26 -1.12 5.40 14.14
C LEU A 26 -0.56 4.02 14.51
N TYR A 27 0.66 3.95 15.01
CA TYR A 27 1.27 2.69 15.46
C TYR A 27 0.40 2.01 16.54
N GLN A 28 0.05 2.75 17.59
CA GLN A 28 -0.76 2.23 18.70
C GLN A 28 -2.15 1.77 18.24
N ASN A 29 -2.77 2.52 17.32
CA ASN A 29 -4.05 2.14 16.73
C ASN A 29 -3.93 0.83 15.93
N ILE A 30 -2.96 0.72 15.00
CA ILE A 30 -2.79 -0.49 14.20
C ILE A 30 -2.41 -1.69 15.08
N GLN A 31 -1.60 -1.48 16.11
CA GLN A 31 -1.22 -2.53 17.06
C GLN A 31 -2.43 -3.07 17.83
N SER A 32 -3.33 -2.19 18.26
CA SER A 32 -4.48 -2.56 19.10
C SER A 32 -5.67 -3.11 18.29
N ASN A 33 -5.91 -2.54 17.10
CA ASN A 33 -7.13 -2.78 16.32
C ASN A 33 -6.87 -3.52 15.00
N GLY A 34 -5.60 -3.75 14.64
CA GLY A 34 -5.23 -4.18 13.29
C GLY A 34 -5.26 -3.02 12.29
N TYR A 35 -5.04 -3.32 11.01
CA TYR A 35 -5.05 -2.28 9.98
C TYR A 35 -6.47 -1.80 9.70
N GLN A 36 -6.68 -0.48 9.78
CA GLN A 36 -7.90 0.19 9.31
C GLN A 36 -7.56 1.18 8.17
N PRO A 37 -8.38 1.22 7.10
CA PRO A 37 -8.22 2.20 6.03
C PRO A 37 -8.46 3.61 6.56
N GLN A 38 -7.86 4.62 5.91
CA GLN A 38 -7.96 6.02 6.35
C GLN A 38 -9.42 6.50 6.49
N SER A 39 -10.33 6.01 5.64
CA SER A 39 -11.76 6.36 5.68
C SER A 39 -12.49 5.89 6.92
N GLU A 40 -11.92 4.95 7.68
CA GLU A 40 -12.51 4.41 8.92
C GLU A 40 -11.87 5.01 10.18
N LEU A 41 -10.88 5.90 10.04
CA LEU A 41 -10.24 6.57 11.17
C LEU A 41 -10.99 7.87 11.51
N GLU A 42 -11.40 8.01 12.77
CA GLU A 42 -12.00 9.26 13.28
C GLU A 42 -10.90 10.32 13.50
N GLY A 43 -11.01 11.48 12.84
CA GLY A 43 -10.06 12.60 12.95
C GLY A 43 -9.40 13.02 11.63
N ASP A 44 -8.57 14.06 11.71
CA ASP A 44 -7.98 14.85 10.59
C ASP A 44 -7.66 14.05 9.31
N GLU A 45 -8.12 14.57 8.17
CA GLU A 45 -8.17 13.93 6.85
C GLU A 45 -6.80 13.62 6.24
N ASN A 46 -5.70 14.00 6.89
CA ASN A 46 -4.40 14.12 6.24
C ASN A 46 -3.22 13.40 6.90
N VAL A 47 -3.43 12.61 7.96
CA VAL A 47 -2.27 12.30 8.80
C VAL A 47 -1.33 11.31 8.13
N LEU A 48 -1.80 10.18 7.58
CA LEU A 48 -0.90 9.17 7.01
C LEU A 48 -1.70 8.30 6.04
N ASP A 49 -1.61 8.67 4.76
CA ASP A 49 -2.36 8.14 3.60
C ASP A 49 -2.41 6.60 3.53
N ASN A 50 -3.40 6.07 2.80
CA ASN A 50 -3.53 4.62 2.62
C ASN A 50 -2.28 4.00 1.95
N ILE A 51 -2.13 2.68 2.06
CA ILE A 51 -1.12 1.96 1.27
C ILE A 51 -1.59 1.91 -0.19
N TYR A 52 -0.85 2.59 -1.06
CA TYR A 52 -1.05 2.53 -2.51
C TYR A 52 0.04 1.70 -3.16
N LEU A 53 -0.35 0.80 -4.06
CA LEU A 53 0.55 -0.05 -4.81
C LEU A 53 0.42 0.17 -6.31
N LEU A 54 1.52 -0.09 -7.00
CA LEU A 54 1.61 -0.29 -8.44
C LEU A 54 1.86 -1.77 -8.70
N ILE A 55 1.30 -2.30 -9.79
CA ILE A 55 1.56 -3.67 -10.24
C ILE A 55 2.35 -3.65 -11.53
N GLY A 56 3.54 -4.27 -11.49
CA GLY A 56 4.45 -4.43 -12.61
C GLY A 56 3.94 -5.37 -13.69
N ARG A 57 4.75 -5.57 -14.72
CA ARG A 57 4.39 -6.37 -15.90
C ARG A 57 4.19 -7.85 -15.55
N GLU A 58 4.98 -8.38 -14.62
CA GLU A 58 4.95 -9.80 -14.21
C GLU A 58 4.28 -9.97 -12.83
N GLY A 59 3.57 -8.94 -12.35
CA GLY A 59 2.85 -8.98 -11.06
C GLY A 59 3.67 -8.48 -9.88
N GLU A 60 4.77 -7.77 -10.12
CA GLU A 60 5.56 -7.22 -9.02
C GLU A 60 4.78 -6.13 -8.29
N LEU A 61 4.65 -6.25 -6.97
CA LEU A 61 4.00 -5.25 -6.13
C LEU A 61 5.00 -4.21 -5.66
N THR A 62 4.79 -2.95 -6.03
CA THR A 62 5.63 -1.82 -5.60
C THR A 62 4.81 -0.84 -4.78
N VAL A 63 5.29 -0.47 -3.59
CA VAL A 63 4.67 0.57 -2.77
C VAL A 63 4.89 1.93 -3.43
N GLU A 64 3.82 2.65 -3.72
CA GLU A 64 3.89 4.03 -4.20
C GLU A 64 3.81 5.02 -3.04
N ARG A 65 2.88 4.77 -2.09
CA ARG A 65 2.60 5.60 -0.91
C ARG A 65 2.20 4.72 0.29
N GLY A 66 2.23 5.31 1.48
CA GLY A 66 1.89 4.59 2.71
C GLY A 66 3.06 3.80 3.31
N TYR A 67 4.31 4.15 3.00
CA TYR A 67 5.51 3.44 3.50
C TYR A 67 5.55 3.30 5.02
N HIS A 68 5.10 4.32 5.75
CA HIS A 68 4.99 4.29 7.20
C HIS A 68 4.03 3.19 7.68
N ARG A 69 2.85 3.03 7.04
CA ARG A 69 1.90 1.95 7.33
C ARG A 69 2.48 0.59 7.00
N VAL A 70 3.20 0.47 5.88
CA VAL A 70 3.91 -0.78 5.51
C VAL A 70 4.98 -1.12 6.55
N ALA A 71 5.74 -0.12 7.01
CA ALA A 71 6.75 -0.31 8.05
C ALA A 71 6.12 -0.74 9.37
N ILE A 72 5.06 -0.08 9.82
CA ILE A 72 4.31 -0.45 11.04
C ILE A 72 3.79 -1.88 10.92
N ALA A 73 3.09 -2.21 9.83
CA ALA A 73 2.52 -3.54 9.60
C ALA A 73 3.59 -4.64 9.63
N LYS A 74 4.75 -4.40 9.02
CA LYS A 74 5.90 -5.33 9.09
C LYS A 74 6.45 -5.46 10.50
N THR A 75 6.63 -4.35 11.21
CA THR A 75 7.19 -4.32 12.59
C THR A 75 6.33 -5.10 13.57
N ILE A 76 5.01 -4.99 13.47
CA ILE A 76 4.08 -5.71 14.37
C ILE A 76 3.71 -7.11 13.86
N GLY A 77 4.15 -7.49 12.66
CA GLY A 77 3.94 -8.83 12.11
C GLY A 77 2.54 -9.08 11.52
N LEU A 78 1.89 -8.07 10.93
CA LEU A 78 0.65 -8.30 10.18
C LEU A 78 0.93 -9.11 8.91
N ASN A 79 0.23 -10.22 8.76
CA ASN A 79 0.35 -11.09 7.58
C ASN A 79 -0.39 -10.54 6.35
N VAL A 80 -1.44 -9.73 6.57
CA VAL A 80 -2.30 -9.20 5.50
C VAL A 80 -2.67 -7.75 5.84
N VAL A 81 -2.61 -6.88 4.84
CA VAL A 81 -3.10 -5.50 4.91
C VAL A 81 -3.90 -5.16 3.65
N PRO A 82 -5.01 -4.42 3.76
CA PRO A 82 -5.71 -3.91 2.59
C PRO A 82 -4.89 -2.79 1.94
N VAL A 83 -4.94 -2.73 0.61
CA VAL A 83 -4.18 -1.80 -0.22
C VAL A 83 -5.02 -1.30 -1.37
N TYR A 84 -4.66 -0.14 -1.91
CA TYR A 84 -5.27 0.41 -3.12
C TYR A 84 -4.32 0.25 -4.30
N VAL A 85 -4.79 -0.38 -5.37
CA VAL A 85 -4.01 -0.48 -6.62
C VAL A 85 -4.23 0.80 -7.44
N ARG A 86 -3.18 1.61 -7.56
CA ARG A 86 -3.21 2.90 -8.29
C ARG A 86 -3.08 2.73 -9.79
N ALA A 87 -2.20 1.84 -10.22
CA ALA A 87 -2.02 1.49 -11.62
C ALA A 87 -1.53 0.04 -11.75
N ARG A 88 -1.83 -0.54 -12.90
CA ARG A 88 -1.32 -1.84 -13.34
C ARG A 88 -0.64 -1.64 -14.68
N HIS A 89 0.45 -2.35 -14.92
CA HIS A 89 1.02 -2.43 -16.26
C HIS A 89 -0.03 -3.00 -17.24
N GLU A 90 -0.07 -2.49 -18.47
CA GLU A 90 -1.07 -2.88 -19.47
C GLU A 90 -1.19 -4.40 -19.68
N LYS A 91 -0.04 -5.09 -19.81
CA LYS A 91 -0.01 -6.56 -19.97
C LYS A 91 -0.57 -7.29 -18.76
N TRP A 92 -0.31 -6.80 -17.55
CA TRP A 92 -0.87 -7.38 -16.35
C TRP A 92 -2.38 -7.16 -16.28
N GLN A 93 -2.84 -5.98 -16.68
CA GLN A 93 -4.27 -5.68 -16.79
C GLN A 93 -4.96 -6.63 -17.78
N THR A 94 -4.35 -6.96 -18.92
CA THR A 94 -4.88 -7.96 -19.87
C THR A 94 -5.07 -9.34 -19.22
N LEU A 95 -4.07 -9.84 -18.48
CA LEU A 95 -4.19 -11.11 -17.75
C LEU A 95 -5.31 -11.05 -16.69
N ARG A 96 -5.41 -9.92 -15.99
CA ARG A 96 -6.45 -9.71 -14.99
C ARG A 96 -7.85 -9.63 -15.60
N ASP A 97 -8.00 -9.03 -16.77
CA ASP A 97 -9.27 -8.92 -17.48
C ASP A 97 -9.71 -10.30 -17.99
N GLU A 98 -8.80 -11.11 -18.51
CA GLU A 98 -9.08 -12.51 -18.85
C GLU A 98 -9.55 -13.31 -17.62
N ALA A 99 -8.83 -13.19 -16.49
CA ALA A 99 -9.22 -13.81 -15.23
C ALA A 99 -10.58 -13.30 -14.74
N TRP A 100 -10.84 -12.00 -14.94
CA TRP A 100 -12.11 -11.38 -14.59
C TRP A 100 -13.22 -11.92 -15.46
N ASP A 101 -13.02 -12.13 -16.76
CA ASP A 101 -14.08 -12.50 -17.72
C ASP A 101 -14.41 -13.99 -17.69
N ALA A 102 -13.43 -14.84 -17.40
CA ALA A 102 -13.57 -16.30 -17.35
C ALA A 102 -14.77 -16.77 -16.53
N GLY A 103 -15.50 -17.76 -17.06
CA GLY A 103 -16.62 -18.42 -16.38
C GLY A 103 -16.15 -19.47 -15.38
N SER A 104 -14.97 -20.03 -15.61
CA SER A 104 -14.36 -21.08 -14.79
C SER A 104 -12.82 -21.04 -14.89
N LYS A 105 -12.14 -21.74 -13.97
CA LYS A 105 -10.66 -21.83 -14.01
C LYS A 105 -10.13 -22.61 -15.21
N ASP A 106 -10.94 -23.50 -15.78
CA ASP A 106 -10.53 -24.35 -16.91
C ASP A 106 -10.47 -23.57 -18.24
N GLU A 107 -11.06 -22.37 -18.27
CA GLU A 107 -11.04 -21.46 -19.42
C GLU A 107 -9.82 -20.53 -19.44
N LEU A 108 -9.02 -20.53 -18.37
CA LEU A 108 -7.88 -19.63 -18.23
C LEU A 108 -6.72 -20.06 -19.12
N SER A 109 -6.05 -19.08 -19.72
CA SER A 109 -4.79 -19.28 -20.41
C SER A 109 -3.71 -19.80 -19.46
N HIS A 110 -2.66 -20.36 -20.05
CA HIS A 110 -1.48 -20.78 -19.31
C HIS A 110 -0.85 -19.62 -18.53
N ASP A 111 -0.83 -18.43 -19.13
CA ASP A 111 -0.20 -17.24 -18.54
C ASP A 111 -0.96 -16.78 -17.29
N VAL A 112 -2.30 -16.76 -17.31
CA VAL A 112 -3.09 -16.45 -16.10
C VAL A 112 -2.90 -17.52 -15.03
N CYS A 113 -2.85 -18.81 -15.42
CA CYS A 113 -2.63 -19.91 -14.49
C CYS A 113 -1.30 -19.80 -13.74
N GLN A 114 -0.24 -19.29 -14.38
CA GLN A 114 1.05 -19.06 -13.72
C GLN A 114 0.98 -18.03 -12.58
N HIS A 115 -0.02 -17.14 -12.62
CA HIS A 115 -0.21 -16.06 -11.66
C HIS A 115 -1.47 -16.23 -10.79
N ILE A 116 -2.05 -17.43 -10.71
CA ILE A 116 -3.33 -17.67 -10.04
C ILE A 116 -3.32 -17.32 -8.53
N ASP A 117 -2.16 -17.46 -7.88
CA ASP A 117 -1.96 -17.14 -6.47
C ASP A 117 -1.65 -15.66 -6.23
N HIS A 118 -1.43 -14.87 -7.29
CA HIS A 118 -1.23 -13.44 -7.15
C HIS A 118 -2.53 -12.79 -6.63
N PRO A 119 -2.47 -11.98 -5.54
CA PRO A 119 -3.67 -11.48 -4.86
C PRO A 119 -4.62 -10.68 -5.77
N ASP A 120 -4.09 -9.95 -6.74
CA ASP A 120 -4.88 -9.18 -7.70
C ASP A 120 -5.62 -10.05 -8.75
N ILE A 121 -5.02 -11.17 -9.18
CA ILE A 121 -5.67 -12.15 -10.07
C ILE A 121 -6.70 -12.96 -9.29
N ALA A 122 -6.33 -13.44 -8.10
CA ALA A 122 -7.23 -14.13 -7.20
C ALA A 122 -8.46 -13.27 -6.84
N ALA A 123 -8.28 -11.96 -6.66
CA ALA A 123 -9.39 -11.03 -6.45
C ALA A 123 -10.30 -10.91 -7.67
N ALA A 124 -9.77 -10.94 -8.89
CA ALA A 124 -10.58 -10.92 -10.11
C ALA A 124 -11.43 -12.19 -10.27
N LEU A 125 -10.85 -13.36 -9.95
CA LEU A 125 -11.55 -14.66 -10.01
C LEU A 125 -12.65 -14.81 -8.96
N ARG A 126 -12.50 -14.17 -7.79
CA ARG A 126 -13.43 -14.29 -6.66
C ARG A 126 -14.76 -13.55 -6.83
N ARG A 127 -15.05 -12.95 -8.00
CA ARG A 127 -16.27 -12.18 -8.35
C ARG A 127 -17.35 -12.17 -7.25
N SER A 128 -17.54 -11.02 -6.58
CA SER A 128 -18.81 -10.75 -5.90
C SER A 128 -19.85 -10.48 -6.98
N LYS A 129 -20.67 -11.49 -7.31
CA LYS A 129 -21.96 -11.26 -7.98
C LYS A 129 -23.01 -10.88 -6.94
#